data_AF-A0A7C7R9T6-F1
#
_entry.id   AF-A0A7C7R9T6-F1
#
_cell.length_a   1.000
_cell.length_b   1.000
_cell.length_c   1.000
_cell.angle_alpha   90.00
_cell.angle_beta   90.00
_cell.angle_gamma   90.00
#
_symmetry.space_group_name_H-M   'P 1'
#
loop_
_entity.id
_entity.type
_entity.pdbx_description
1 polymer ?
#
loop_
_entity_poly.entity_id
_entity_poly.type
_entity_poly.pdbx_seq_one_letter_code
_entity_poly.pdbx_strand_id
1 'polypeptide(L)'
;MDIPALFLDRMARLLGDEYLAFREALAGHPHVGLRANTLKIAPQELAARLPFRLEPVPWCPAGFRLVAGRRPGAHPYHAAGLYYIQEPAAMAPAEILAPRPGERVIDLAAAPGGKTTHLAALMGGEGLLVA
;
A
#
# COMPACT_ATOMS: atom_id res chain seq x y z
N MET A 1 -3.24 20.96 -8.42
CA MET A 1 -4.33 20.28 -7.69
C MET A 1 -5.08 21.37 -6.96
N ASP A 2 -6.36 21.56 -7.24
CA ASP A 2 -7.15 22.60 -6.57
C ASP A 2 -7.60 22.05 -5.20
N ILE A 3 -6.90 22.47 -4.15
CA ILE A 3 -7.20 22.07 -2.78
C ILE A 3 -8.26 23.03 -2.22
N PRO A 4 -9.40 22.55 -1.70
CA PRO A 4 -10.46 23.43 -1.20
C PRO A 4 -9.98 24.37 -0.09
N ALA A 5 -10.33 25.66 -0.17
CA ALA A 5 -9.96 26.65 0.84
C ALA A 5 -10.41 26.26 2.26
N LEU A 6 -11.64 25.73 2.39
CA LEU A 6 -12.18 25.27 3.67
C LEU A 6 -11.36 24.13 4.31
N PHE A 7 -10.73 23.28 3.50
CA PHE A 7 -9.81 22.25 3.98
C PHE A 7 -8.52 22.90 4.49
N LEU A 8 -7.93 23.81 3.71
CA LEU A 8 -6.70 24.52 4.08
C LEU A 8 -6.87 25.30 5.39
N ASP A 9 -7.98 26.03 5.56
CA ASP A 9 -8.28 26.82 6.76
C ASP A 9 -8.51 25.93 7.98
N ARG A 10 -9.09 24.74 7.78
CA ARG A 10 -9.27 23.75 8.85
C ARG A 10 -7.93 23.16 9.27
N MET A 11 -7.10 22.75 8.32
CA MET A 11 -5.79 22.16 8.61
C MET A 11 -4.84 23.17 9.26
N ALA A 12 -4.87 24.44 8.85
CA ALA A 12 -4.07 25.50 9.48
C ALA A 12 -4.40 25.64 10.97
N ARG A 13 -5.69 25.59 11.33
CA ARG A 13 -6.13 25.65 12.72
C ARG A 13 -5.77 24.40 13.53
N LEU A 14 -5.82 23.22 12.91
CA LEU A 14 -5.53 21.95 13.60
C LEU A 14 -4.03 21.74 13.83
N LEU A 15 -3.19 22.14 12.86
CA LEU A 15 -1.76 21.85 12.87
C LEU A 15 -0.90 22.98 13.42
N GLY A 16 -1.41 24.22 13.48
CA GLY A 16 -0.65 25.37 13.96
C GLY A 16 0.68 25.52 13.23
N ASP A 17 1.79 25.45 13.98
CA ASP A 17 3.16 25.62 13.47
C ASP A 17 3.56 24.53 12.46
N GLU A 18 2.94 23.34 12.50
CA GLU A 18 3.22 22.24 11.57
C GLU A 18 2.55 22.43 10.19
N TYR A 19 1.64 23.39 10.06
CA TYR A 19 0.84 23.59 8.86
C TYR A 19 1.70 23.85 7.60
N LEU A 20 2.77 24.62 7.74
CA LEU A 20 3.63 24.95 6.60
C LEU A 20 4.32 23.70 6.04
N ALA A 21 4.84 22.83 6.91
CA ALA A 21 5.45 21.57 6.51
C ALA A 21 4.42 20.62 5.87
N PHE A 22 3.22 20.52 6.45
CA PHE A 22 2.12 19.75 5.86
C PHE A 22 1.74 20.25 4.46
N ARG A 23 1.65 21.58 4.28
CA ARG A 23 1.35 22.20 2.99
C ARG A 23 2.39 21.89 1.93
N GLU A 24 3.67 21.94 2.30
CA GLU A 24 4.76 21.60 1.40
C GLU A 24 4.68 20.12 0.97
N ALA A 25 4.44 19.22 1.93
CA ALA A 25 4.26 17.80 1.64
C ALA A 25 3.06 17.53 0.72
N LEU A 26 1.93 18.22 0.94
CA LEU A 26 0.72 18.08 0.14
C LEU A 26 0.89 18.57 -1.31
N ALA A 27 1.82 19.50 -1.56
CA ALA A 27 2.18 19.95 -2.90
C ALA A 27 3.07 18.95 -3.66
N GLY A 28 3.57 17.90 -2.97
CA GLY A 28 4.38 16.85 -3.54
C GLY A 28 3.63 15.90 -4.48
N HIS A 29 4.36 14.94 -5.03
CA HIS A 29 3.80 13.91 -5.91
C HIS A 29 3.30 12.71 -5.10
N PRO A 30 2.18 12.09 -5.50
CA PRO A 30 1.68 10.89 -4.83
C PRO A 30 2.70 9.76 -4.92
N HIS A 31 2.85 9.01 -3.83
CA HIS A 31 3.69 7.83 -3.81
C HIS A 31 2.97 6.65 -4.47
N VAL A 32 3.66 5.98 -5.39
CA VAL A 32 3.20 4.70 -5.94
C VAL A 32 3.93 3.60 -5.17
N GLY A 33 3.18 2.64 -4.64
CA GLY A 33 3.75 1.47 -3.98
C GLY A 33 3.32 0.18 -4.66
N LEU A 34 4.14 -0.85 -4.50
CA LEU A 34 3.88 -2.23 -4.90
C LEU A 34 3.97 -3.10 -3.65
N ARG A 35 3.02 -3.98 -3.44
CA ARG A 35 3.08 -4.99 -2.38
C ARG A 35 3.18 -6.37 -3.00
N ALA A 36 4.24 -7.11 -2.68
CA ALA A 36 4.42 -8.48 -3.13
C ALA A 36 3.28 -9.38 -2.63
N ASN A 37 2.83 -10.29 -3.50
CA ASN A 37 1.94 -11.37 -3.10
C ASN A 37 2.79 -12.54 -2.56
N THR A 38 2.96 -12.60 -1.25
CA THR A 38 3.79 -13.61 -0.57
C THR A 38 3.28 -15.04 -0.72
N LEU A 39 2.04 -15.24 -1.18
CA LEU A 39 1.51 -16.56 -1.55
C LEU A 39 2.12 -17.08 -2.87
N LYS A 40 2.79 -16.21 -3.66
CA LYS A 40 3.32 -16.54 -4.99
C LYS A 40 4.82 -16.26 -5.14
N ILE A 41 5.35 -15.24 -4.46
CA ILE A 41 6.73 -14.81 -4.64
C ILE A 41 7.29 -14.16 -3.37
N ALA A 42 8.56 -14.39 -3.07
CA ALA A 42 9.24 -13.70 -1.99
C ALA A 42 9.43 -12.20 -2.35
N PRO A 43 9.29 -11.24 -1.42
CA PRO A 43 9.42 -9.82 -1.72
C PRO A 43 10.75 -9.43 -2.39
N GLN A 44 11.86 -10.01 -1.92
CA GLN A 44 13.20 -9.75 -2.45
C GLN A 44 13.37 -10.31 -3.87
N GLU A 45 12.76 -11.46 -4.14
CA GLU A 45 12.77 -12.08 -5.48
C GLU A 45 11.95 -11.23 -6.48
N LEU A 46 10.80 -10.70 -6.04
CA LEU A 46 10.03 -9.77 -6.85
C LEU A 46 10.86 -8.52 -7.20
N ALA A 47 11.50 -7.92 -6.20
CA ALA A 47 12.31 -6.71 -6.39
C ALA A 47 13.49 -6.95 -7.35
N ALA A 48 14.11 -8.13 -7.31
CA ALA A 48 15.20 -8.48 -8.21
C ALA A 48 14.74 -8.72 -9.67
N ARG A 49 13.49 -9.15 -9.88
CA ARG A 49 12.96 -9.46 -11.22
C ARG A 49 12.28 -8.28 -11.92
N LEU A 50 11.82 -7.29 -11.17
CA LEU A 50 11.17 -6.12 -11.75
C LEU A 50 12.19 -5.15 -12.33
N PRO A 51 11.94 -4.58 -13.53
CA PRO A 51 12.80 -3.56 -14.13
C PRO A 51 12.58 -2.17 -13.52
N PHE A 52 12.27 -2.11 -12.23
CA PHE A 52 11.89 -0.89 -11.51
C PHE A 52 12.89 -0.61 -10.39
N ARG A 53 13.15 0.67 -10.12
CA ARG A 53 13.85 1.07 -8.90
C ARG A 53 12.86 1.09 -7.75
N LEU A 54 13.03 0.15 -6.83
CA LEU A 54 12.19 -0.05 -5.66
C LEU A 54 12.96 0.24 -4.39
N GLU A 55 12.30 0.86 -3.43
CA GLU A 55 12.81 1.05 -2.07
C GLU A 55 11.85 0.40 -1.06
N PRO A 56 12.34 -0.30 -0.04
CA PRO A 56 11.48 -0.98 0.93
C PRO A 56 10.61 0.00 1.71
N VAL A 57 9.36 -0.38 1.99
CA VAL A 57 8.48 0.35 2.90
C VAL A 57 8.78 -0.10 4.35
N PRO A 58 9.20 0.79 5.26
CA PRO A 58 9.72 0.37 6.57
C PRO A 58 8.74 -0.42 7.45
N TRP A 59 7.44 -0.18 7.28
CA TRP A 59 6.37 -0.80 8.07
C TRP A 59 5.68 -1.97 7.38
N CYS A 60 6.08 -2.35 6.16
CA CYS A 60 5.48 -3.47 5.44
C CYS A 60 6.60 -4.31 4.80
N PRO A 61 6.94 -5.49 5.35
CA PRO A 61 8.02 -6.34 4.82
C PRO A 61 7.82 -6.77 3.36
N ALA A 62 6.58 -6.83 2.88
CA ALA A 62 6.24 -7.14 1.49
C ALA A 62 6.09 -5.89 0.60
N GLY A 63 6.23 -4.68 1.16
CA GLY A 63 5.94 -3.41 0.52
C GLY A 63 7.17 -2.71 -0.05
N PHE A 64 6.99 -2.10 -1.21
CA PHE A 64 8.00 -1.30 -1.88
C PHE A 64 7.43 0.01 -2.39
N ARG A 65 8.17 1.10 -2.27
CA ARG A 65 7.93 2.36 -2.96
C ARG A 65 8.57 2.31 -4.34
N LEU A 66 7.81 2.68 -5.37
CA LEU A 66 8.31 2.84 -6.73
C LEU A 66 9.01 4.20 -6.87
N VAL A 67 10.33 4.18 -6.98
CA VAL A 67 11.16 5.38 -7.12
C VAL A 67 11.36 5.75 -8.58
N ALA A 68 11.57 4.75 -9.43
CA ALA A 68 11.68 4.94 -10.88
C ALA A 68 11.13 3.73 -11.63
N GLY A 69 10.37 4.00 -12.70
CA GLY A 69 9.67 3.01 -13.49
C GLY A 69 8.35 3.57 -13.99
N ARG A 70 7.80 3.03 -15.08
CA ARG A 70 6.53 3.50 -15.65
C ARG A 70 5.56 2.34 -15.77
N ARG A 71 4.29 2.62 -15.49
CA ARG A 71 3.15 1.72 -15.72
C ARG A 71 3.31 0.32 -15.08
N PRO A 72 3.49 0.21 -13.75
CA PRO A 72 3.55 -1.10 -13.09
C PRO A 72 2.30 -1.96 -13.33
N GLY A 73 1.14 -1.37 -13.64
CA GLY A 73 -0.07 -2.12 -13.98
C GLY A 73 -0.06 -2.81 -15.35
N ALA A 74 0.82 -2.38 -16.25
CA ALA A 74 0.94 -2.95 -17.60
C ALA A 74 1.96 -4.10 -17.68
N HIS A 75 2.74 -4.32 -16.61
CA HIS A 75 3.72 -5.39 -16.59
C HIS A 75 3.04 -6.76 -16.40
N PRO A 76 3.46 -7.84 -17.09
CA PRO A 76 2.80 -9.16 -17.01
C PRO A 76 2.66 -9.71 -15.58
N TYR A 77 3.62 -9.41 -14.70
CA TYR A 77 3.57 -9.83 -13.29
C TYR A 77 2.40 -9.25 -12.50
N HIS A 78 1.88 -8.08 -12.91
CA HIS A 78 0.65 -7.53 -12.34
C HIS A 78 -0.54 -8.42 -12.68
N ALA A 79 -0.70 -8.79 -13.96
CA ALA A 79 -1.75 -9.70 -14.40
C ALA A 79 -1.61 -11.11 -13.81
N ALA A 80 -0.38 -11.59 -13.59
CA ALA A 80 -0.11 -12.84 -12.89
C ALA A 80 -0.39 -12.77 -11.37
N GLY A 81 -0.69 -11.57 -10.84
CA GLY A 81 -0.98 -11.34 -9.43
C GLY A 81 0.23 -11.53 -8.51
N LEU A 82 1.45 -11.27 -9.00
CA LEU A 82 2.67 -11.36 -8.19
C LEU A 82 2.83 -10.16 -7.24
N TYR A 83 2.13 -9.06 -7.51
CA TYR A 83 2.02 -7.92 -6.61
C TYR A 83 0.70 -7.19 -6.82
N TYR A 84 0.34 -6.41 -5.81
CA TYR A 84 -0.75 -5.45 -5.86
C TYR A 84 -0.18 -4.03 -5.89
N ILE A 85 -0.77 -3.13 -6.67
CA ILE A 85 -0.38 -1.70 -6.68
C ILE A 85 -1.14 -1.01 -5.54
N GLN A 86 -0.43 -0.63 -4.49
CA GLN A 86 -1.01 -0.07 -3.27
C GLN A 86 -0.14 1.09 -2.78
N GLU A 87 -0.78 2.19 -2.39
CA GLU A 87 -0.07 3.31 -1.76
C GLU A 87 0.56 2.85 -0.42
N PRO A 88 1.82 3.23 -0.12
CA PRO A 88 2.55 2.77 1.08
C PRO A 88 1.82 2.95 2.43
N ALA A 89 1.19 4.08 2.69
CA ALA A 89 0.44 4.28 3.93
C ALA A 89 -0.77 3.35 4.03
N ALA A 90 -1.41 3.02 2.90
CA ALA A 90 -2.52 2.07 2.85
C ALA A 90 -2.13 0.60 3.15
N MET A 91 -0.83 0.27 3.24
CA MET A 91 -0.34 -1.06 3.64
C MET A 91 -0.36 -1.26 5.17
N ALA A 92 -0.21 -0.17 5.94
CA ALA A 92 -0.06 -0.24 7.40
C ALA A 92 -1.27 -0.88 8.13
N PRO A 93 -2.54 -0.63 7.77
CA PRO A 93 -3.67 -1.18 8.51
C PRO A 93 -3.70 -2.72 8.57
N ALA A 94 -3.29 -3.40 7.48
CA ALA A 94 -3.27 -4.86 7.47
C ALA A 94 -2.10 -5.42 8.30
N GLU A 95 -0.94 -4.75 8.27
CA GLU A 95 0.21 -5.07 9.12
C GLU A 95 -0.10 -4.86 10.61
N ILE A 96 -0.88 -3.83 10.94
CA ILE A 96 -1.35 -3.57 12.31
C ILE A 96 -2.36 -4.62 12.77
N LEU A 97 -3.30 -5.02 11.89
CA LEU A 97 -4.27 -6.07 12.23
C LEU A 97 -3.60 -7.43 12.42
N ALA A 98 -2.51 -7.70 11.67
CA ALA A 98 -1.65 -8.88 11.80
C ALA A 98 -2.41 -10.22 11.92
N PRO A 99 -3.35 -10.53 10.99
CA PRO A 99 -4.10 -11.78 11.07
C PRO A 99 -3.16 -12.98 10.90
N ARG A 100 -3.45 -14.06 11.62
CA ARG A 100 -2.66 -15.29 11.59
C ARG A 100 -3.33 -16.37 10.75
N PRO A 101 -2.55 -17.31 10.17
CA PRO A 101 -3.11 -18.48 9.49
C PRO A 101 -4.14 -19.22 10.34
N GLY A 102 -5.27 -19.57 9.73
CA GLY A 102 -6.37 -20.30 10.37
C GLY A 102 -7.40 -19.42 11.11
N GLU A 103 -7.16 -18.12 11.26
CA GLU A 103 -8.13 -17.21 11.87
C GLU A 103 -9.34 -16.93 10.96
N ARG A 104 -10.37 -16.30 11.53
CA ARG A 104 -11.57 -15.84 10.81
C ARG A 104 -11.58 -14.32 10.80
N VAL A 105 -11.49 -13.72 9.62
CA VAL A 105 -11.29 -12.28 9.43
C VAL A 105 -12.35 -11.75 8.46
N ILE A 106 -12.84 -10.53 8.70
CA ILE A 106 -13.77 -9.82 7.82
C ILE A 106 -13.19 -8.47 7.40
N ASP A 107 -13.20 -8.19 6.10
CA ASP A 107 -12.95 -6.88 5.51
C ASP A 107 -14.30 -6.27 5.12
N LEU A 108 -14.87 -5.47 6.02
CA LEU A 108 -16.26 -4.99 5.89
C LEU A 108 -16.48 -4.03 4.70
N ALA A 109 -15.41 -3.42 4.18
CA ALA A 109 -15.44 -2.48 3.07
C ALA A 109 -14.30 -2.79 2.09
N ALA A 110 -14.40 -3.95 1.47
CA ALA A 110 -13.29 -4.57 0.75
C ALA A 110 -12.89 -3.89 -0.57
N ALA A 111 -13.82 -3.27 -1.30
CA ALA A 111 -13.53 -2.70 -2.61
C ALA A 111 -12.43 -1.61 -2.54
N PRO A 112 -11.42 -1.62 -3.43
CA PRO A 112 -11.22 -2.49 -4.61
C PRO A 112 -10.45 -3.80 -4.35
N GLY A 113 -10.12 -4.15 -3.10
CA GLY A 113 -9.51 -5.43 -2.71
C GLY A 113 -8.05 -5.37 -2.24
N GLY A 114 -7.47 -4.17 -2.18
CA GLY A 114 -6.06 -4.01 -1.79
C GLY A 114 -5.76 -4.52 -0.38
N LYS A 115 -6.62 -4.25 0.61
CA LYS A 115 -6.44 -4.74 1.98
C LYS A 115 -6.81 -6.21 2.10
N THR A 116 -7.93 -6.63 1.51
CA THR A 116 -8.36 -8.02 1.45
C THR A 116 -7.25 -8.96 0.97
N THR A 117 -6.59 -8.61 -0.14
CA THR A 117 -5.46 -9.40 -0.67
C THR A 117 -4.23 -9.37 0.23
N HIS A 118 -4.07 -8.35 1.08
CA HIS A 118 -2.99 -8.28 2.08
C HIS A 118 -3.27 -9.25 3.21
N LEU A 119 -4.50 -9.21 3.74
CA LEU A 119 -4.96 -10.09 4.81
C LEU A 119 -4.85 -11.55 4.38
N ALA A 120 -5.31 -11.89 3.17
CA ALA A 120 -5.17 -13.23 2.60
C ALA A 120 -3.70 -13.71 2.57
N ALA A 121 -2.78 -12.81 2.22
CA ALA A 121 -1.35 -13.11 2.15
C ALA A 121 -0.71 -13.30 3.53
N LEU A 122 -1.08 -12.48 4.52
CA LEU A 122 -0.64 -12.61 5.92
C LEU A 122 -1.17 -13.90 6.58
N MET A 123 -2.41 -14.27 6.26
CA MET A 123 -3.05 -15.51 6.71
C MET A 123 -2.51 -16.76 5.99
N GLY A 124 -1.58 -16.63 5.04
CA GLY A 124 -1.06 -17.78 4.29
C GLY A 124 -2.10 -18.48 3.41
N GLY A 125 -3.25 -17.84 3.14
CA GLY A 125 -4.37 -18.48 2.45
C GLY A 125 -5.14 -19.50 3.32
N GLU A 126 -4.93 -19.51 4.63
CA GLU A 126 -5.57 -20.44 5.58
C GLU A 126 -6.62 -19.75 6.45
N GLY A 127 -7.68 -20.47 6.82
CA GLY A 127 -8.77 -19.96 7.65
C GLY A 127 -9.95 -19.43 6.81
N LEU A 128 -10.65 -18.41 7.32
CA LEU A 128 -11.78 -17.79 6.64
C LEU A 128 -11.56 -16.29 6.51
N LEU A 129 -11.57 -15.79 5.28
CA LEU A 129 -11.58 -14.36 4.99
C LEU A 129 -12.88 -14.02 4.24
N VAL A 130 -13.66 -13.10 4.78
CA VAL A 130 -14.88 -12.56 4.16
C VAL A 130 -14.62 -11.12 3.73
N ALA A 131 -15.03 -10.75 2.52
CA ALA A 131 -14.80 -9.43 1.93
C ALA A 131 -16.02 -8.98 1.12
#